data_AF-A0A428GW50-F1
#
_entry.id   AF-A0A428GW50-F1
#
_cell.length_a   1.000
_cell.length_b   1.000
_cell.length_c   1.000
_cell.angle_alpha   90.00
_cell.angle_beta   90.00
_cell.angle_gamma   90.00
#
_symmetry.space_group_name_H-M   'P 1'
#
loop_
_entity.id
_entity.type
_entity.pdbx_description
1 polymer ?
#
loop_
_entity_poly.entity_id
_entity_poly.type
_entity_poly.pdbx_seq_one_letter_code
_entity_poly.pdbx_strand_id
1 'polypeptide(L)'
;MKKLENFSWQMWQIYALATLVIFLIAGACSFFFTKEAAYVIKERNYVYKGKNQRLTNYTAIGETEPEFPMIALSFKEKDGWSSYDFAVGRKFLAFQDSKQYVGTLKEKDKEEYFRIRYYKLGQEQGDGQTIDVLKLVQDMGYVSIEGEMDNLMYSDGKDEYAKIRINDNDEIYVNLTSKKATKKRPKEAIQFGYGGLYRVLSSPSFLSEKYWDDSKNVTNYPPTLFSYKKNDYQSRLTDGDSDDSARKPEDSRLLSILKKFGYIVVLEENMPLNDSITLTKMFFPDADYFYWSIDKEYTKSGKEEIIRTEEEFKQVIKEEAIEKEFKD
;
A
#
# COMPACT_ATOMS: atom_id res chain seq x y z
N MET A 1 -57.42 58.79 5.70
CA MET A 1 -57.61 57.32 5.80
C MET A 1 -57.16 56.56 4.56
N LYS A 2 -57.50 56.95 3.32
CA LYS A 2 -57.10 56.25 2.07
C LYS A 2 -55.59 56.00 1.83
N LYS A 3 -54.69 56.82 2.38
CA LYS A 3 -53.22 56.67 2.20
C LYS A 3 -52.59 55.56 3.04
N LEU A 4 -53.19 55.23 4.20
CA LEU A 4 -52.69 54.17 5.10
C LEU A 4 -53.13 52.78 4.64
N GLU A 5 -54.33 52.65 4.06
CA GLU A 5 -54.82 51.38 3.49
C GLU A 5 -53.99 50.90 2.29
N ASN A 6 -53.61 51.81 1.37
CA ASN A 6 -52.71 51.43 0.27
C ASN A 6 -51.31 51.02 0.75
N PHE A 7 -50.83 51.64 1.83
CA PHE A 7 -49.53 51.32 2.42
C PHE A 7 -49.56 49.95 3.11
N SER A 8 -50.64 49.59 3.80
CA SER A 8 -50.78 48.27 4.42
C SER A 8 -50.96 47.16 3.37
N TRP A 9 -51.63 47.46 2.25
CA TRP A 9 -51.85 46.50 1.17
C TRP A 9 -50.57 46.22 0.36
N GLN A 10 -49.77 47.25 0.05
CA GLN A 10 -48.44 47.06 -0.56
C GLN A 10 -47.45 46.35 0.39
N MET A 11 -47.48 46.65 1.69
CA MET A 11 -46.64 45.96 2.67
C MET A 11 -47.00 44.47 2.79
N TRP A 12 -48.27 44.11 2.68
CA TRP A 12 -48.72 42.71 2.70
C TRP A 12 -48.13 41.89 1.55
N GLN A 13 -48.02 42.48 0.35
CA GLN A 13 -47.38 41.82 -0.79
C GLN A 13 -45.88 41.58 -0.56
N ILE A 14 -45.19 42.51 0.09
CA ILE A 14 -43.77 42.38 0.43
C ILE A 14 -43.56 41.27 1.48
N TYR A 15 -44.38 41.23 2.53
CA TYR A 15 -44.31 40.17 3.55
C TYR A 15 -44.65 38.79 2.98
N ALA A 16 -45.66 38.70 2.09
CA ALA A 16 -46.01 37.46 1.40
C ALA A 16 -44.86 36.97 0.50
N LEU A 17 -44.21 37.88 -0.24
CA LEU A 17 -43.06 37.55 -1.08
C LEU A 17 -41.86 37.09 -0.24
N ALA A 18 -41.53 37.80 0.84
CA ALA A 18 -40.44 37.43 1.73
C ALA A 18 -40.67 36.05 2.37
N THR A 19 -41.91 35.79 2.80
CA THR A 19 -42.29 34.48 3.37
C THR A 19 -42.14 33.37 2.32
N LEU A 20 -42.60 33.60 1.09
CA LEU A 20 -42.48 32.64 -0.01
C LEU A 20 -41.02 32.34 -0.36
N VAL A 21 -40.15 33.35 -0.38
CA VAL A 21 -38.71 33.18 -0.61
C VAL A 21 -38.06 32.38 0.52
N ILE A 22 -38.41 32.65 1.79
CA ILE A 22 -37.91 31.88 2.93
C ILE A 22 -38.34 30.40 2.80
N PHE A 23 -39.59 30.13 2.45
CA PHE A 23 -40.06 28.75 2.25
C PHE A 23 -39.38 28.06 1.07
N LEU A 24 -39.12 28.78 -0.04
CA LEU A 24 -38.37 28.22 -1.17
C LEU A 24 -36.92 27.88 -0.79
N ILE A 25 -36.24 28.78 -0.07
CA ILE A 25 -34.86 28.54 0.39
C ILE A 25 -34.83 27.40 1.41
N ALA A 26 -35.72 27.40 2.40
CA ALA A 26 -35.81 26.34 3.39
C ALA A 26 -36.14 24.98 2.75
N GLY A 27 -37.04 24.95 1.76
CA GLY A 27 -37.39 23.76 1.00
C GLY A 27 -36.21 23.25 0.17
N ALA A 28 -35.50 24.14 -0.55
CA ALA A 28 -34.31 23.78 -1.30
C ALA A 28 -33.20 23.24 -0.38
N CYS A 29 -32.87 23.96 0.70
CA CYS A 29 -31.89 23.52 1.69
C CYS A 29 -32.26 22.14 2.26
N SER A 30 -33.51 21.94 2.70
CA SER A 30 -33.98 20.67 3.23
C SER A 30 -33.86 19.53 2.21
N PHE A 31 -34.19 19.77 0.94
CA PHE A 31 -34.03 18.79 -0.13
C PHE A 31 -32.56 18.41 -0.37
N PHE A 32 -31.65 19.38 -0.39
CA PHE A 32 -30.22 19.09 -0.53
C PHE A 32 -29.65 18.40 0.71
N PHE A 33 -30.03 18.83 1.92
CA PHE A 33 -29.61 18.18 3.17
C PHE A 33 -30.08 16.74 3.27
N THR A 34 -31.32 16.44 2.90
CA THR A 34 -31.85 15.07 2.89
C THR A 34 -31.17 14.18 1.86
N LYS A 35 -30.85 14.72 0.68
CA LYS A 35 -30.06 13.99 -0.34
C LYS A 35 -28.63 13.71 0.12
N GLU A 36 -27.96 14.70 0.69
CA GLU A 36 -26.60 14.54 1.24
C GLU A 36 -26.59 13.57 2.42
N ALA A 37 -27.57 13.66 3.34
CA ALA A 37 -27.69 12.72 4.45
C ALA A 37 -27.90 11.28 3.96
N ALA A 38 -28.78 11.08 2.97
CA ALA A 38 -28.99 9.77 2.36
C ALA A 38 -27.74 9.25 1.64
N TYR A 39 -27.01 10.13 0.94
CA TYR A 39 -25.75 9.78 0.30
C TYR A 39 -24.68 9.38 1.32
N VAL A 40 -24.49 10.15 2.38
CA VAL A 40 -23.54 9.85 3.46
C VAL A 40 -23.88 8.54 4.16
N ILE A 41 -25.16 8.28 4.45
CA ILE A 41 -25.61 7.01 5.04
C ILE A 41 -25.31 5.84 4.10
N LYS A 42 -25.56 6.00 2.79
CA LYS A 42 -25.25 4.96 1.79
C LYS A 42 -23.74 4.72 1.67
N GLU A 43 -22.93 5.78 1.64
CA GLU A 43 -21.47 5.70 1.53
C GLU A 43 -20.80 5.09 2.78
N ARG A 44 -21.41 5.23 3.96
CA ARG A 44 -20.93 4.56 5.19
C ARG A 44 -20.97 3.04 5.12
N ASN A 45 -21.78 2.47 4.24
CA ASN A 45 -21.85 1.02 4.05
C ASN A 45 -20.77 0.49 3.11
N TYR A 46 -19.82 1.32 2.67
CA TYR A 46 -18.74 0.88 1.80
C TYR A 46 -17.35 1.18 2.38
N VAL A 47 -16.43 0.26 2.16
CA VAL A 47 -14.99 0.43 2.37
C VAL A 47 -14.33 0.65 1.02
N TYR A 48 -13.44 1.63 0.99
CA TYR A 48 -12.66 1.96 -0.19
C TYR A 48 -11.20 1.56 0.02
N LYS A 49 -10.63 0.82 -0.93
CA LYS A 49 -9.19 0.51 -0.97
C LYS A 49 -8.60 1.01 -2.28
N GLY A 50 -7.51 1.76 -2.18
CA GLY A 50 -6.82 2.37 -3.33
C GLY A 50 -7.68 3.24 -4.25
N LYS A 51 -8.78 3.82 -3.75
CA LYS A 51 -9.68 4.67 -4.55
C LYS A 51 -8.93 5.84 -5.18
N ASN A 52 -8.93 5.90 -6.52
CA ASN A 52 -8.21 6.90 -7.33
C ASN A 52 -6.68 6.85 -7.19
N GLN A 53 -6.15 5.73 -6.69
CA GLN A 53 -4.73 5.54 -6.57
C GLN A 53 -4.12 5.29 -7.95
N ARG A 54 -2.95 5.88 -8.18
CA ARG A 54 -2.16 5.65 -9.39
C ARG A 54 -0.69 5.89 -9.12
N LEU A 55 0.14 5.25 -9.94
CA LEU A 55 1.56 5.55 -9.99
C LEU A 55 1.71 6.96 -10.60
N THR A 56 2.50 7.81 -9.96
CA THR A 56 2.77 9.18 -10.43
C THR A 56 4.20 9.34 -10.92
N ASN A 57 5.13 8.60 -10.34
CA ASN A 57 6.52 8.63 -10.74
C ASN A 57 7.18 7.26 -10.58
N TYR A 58 8.13 6.98 -11.45
CA TYR A 58 8.85 5.73 -11.52
C TYR A 58 10.30 5.99 -11.97
N THR A 59 11.26 5.32 -11.36
CA THR A 59 12.60 5.21 -11.91
C THR A 59 13.24 3.88 -11.55
N ALA A 60 13.91 3.26 -12.52
CA ALA A 60 14.86 2.20 -12.25
C ALA A 60 16.16 2.80 -11.69
N ILE A 61 16.79 2.15 -10.71
CA ILE A 61 18.07 2.56 -10.10
C ILE A 61 19.22 1.65 -10.57
N GLY A 62 18.90 0.53 -11.23
CA GLY A 62 19.84 -0.55 -11.58
C GLY A 62 21.00 -0.18 -12.52
N GLU A 63 20.96 0.96 -13.22
CA GLU A 63 22.10 1.38 -14.06
C GLU A 63 23.31 1.85 -13.24
N THR A 64 23.13 2.16 -11.96
CA THR A 64 24.19 2.70 -11.11
C THR A 64 24.56 1.85 -9.90
N GLU A 65 23.70 0.91 -9.53
CA GLU A 65 23.95 -0.05 -8.45
C GLU A 65 23.60 -1.45 -9.00
N PRO A 66 24.45 -2.01 -9.89
CA PRO A 66 24.12 -3.25 -10.62
C PRO A 66 24.01 -4.46 -9.70
N GLU A 67 24.57 -4.37 -8.50
CA GLU A 67 24.48 -5.41 -7.45
C GLU A 67 23.05 -5.57 -6.91
N PHE A 68 22.21 -4.54 -6.99
CA PHE A 68 20.84 -4.57 -6.48
C PHE A 68 19.87 -3.95 -7.50
N PRO A 69 19.15 -4.75 -8.30
CA PRO A 69 18.13 -4.21 -9.19
C PRO A 69 17.02 -3.58 -8.35
N MET A 70 16.83 -2.26 -8.49
CA MET A 70 15.89 -1.50 -7.67
C MET A 70 14.99 -0.60 -8.51
N ILE A 71 13.77 -0.40 -8.02
CA ILE A 71 12.80 0.55 -8.57
C ILE A 71 12.36 1.52 -7.47
N ALA A 72 12.31 2.82 -7.78
CA ALA A 72 11.70 3.81 -6.90
C ALA A 72 10.31 4.17 -7.42
N LEU A 73 9.34 4.23 -6.51
CA LEU A 73 7.92 4.39 -6.82
C LEU A 73 7.34 5.58 -6.08
N SER A 74 6.58 6.41 -6.79
CA SER A 74 5.71 7.41 -6.18
C SER A 74 4.27 7.15 -6.58
N PHE A 75 3.41 7.34 -5.60
CA PHE A 75 1.98 7.16 -5.73
C PHE A 75 1.28 8.50 -5.53
N LYS A 76 0.13 8.70 -6.17
CA LYS A 76 -0.70 9.89 -5.96
C LYS A 76 -1.05 10.00 -4.48
N GLU A 77 -0.73 11.13 -3.85
CA GLU A 77 -0.97 11.34 -2.42
C GLU A 77 -2.45 11.16 -2.06
N LYS A 78 -2.69 10.19 -1.18
CA LYS A 78 -3.80 10.12 -0.23
C LYS A 78 -3.22 9.57 1.08
N ASP A 79 -3.70 10.11 2.19
CA ASP A 79 -3.30 9.65 3.52
C ASP A 79 -3.52 8.13 3.66
N GLY A 80 -2.47 7.42 4.10
CA GLY A 80 -2.62 6.05 4.62
C GLY A 80 -2.16 4.91 3.70
N TRP A 81 -1.36 5.15 2.66
CA TRP A 81 -0.75 4.06 1.90
C TRP A 81 0.39 3.37 2.66
N SER A 82 0.38 2.05 2.62
CA SER A 82 1.31 1.16 3.30
C SER A 82 2.06 0.29 2.29
N SER A 83 3.19 -0.29 2.72
CA SER A 83 3.94 -1.29 1.95
C SER A 83 3.12 -2.54 1.59
N TYR A 84 1.99 -2.77 2.27
CA TYR A 84 1.09 -3.89 2.02
C TYR A 84 0.01 -3.61 0.98
N ASP A 85 -0.13 -2.37 0.49
CA ASP A 85 -1.23 -1.99 -0.42
C ASP A 85 -0.95 -2.30 -1.90
N PHE A 86 0.25 -2.76 -2.22
CA PHE A 86 0.64 -3.13 -3.57
C PHE A 86 1.47 -4.42 -3.60
N ALA A 87 1.45 -5.07 -4.76
CA ALA A 87 2.19 -6.28 -5.05
C ALA A 87 3.15 -6.03 -6.21
N VAL A 88 4.37 -6.53 -6.08
CA VAL A 88 5.42 -6.40 -7.09
C VAL A 88 5.84 -7.80 -7.54
N GLY A 89 5.79 -8.03 -8.85
CA GLY A 89 6.31 -9.21 -9.51
C GLY A 89 7.57 -8.88 -10.31
N ARG A 90 8.07 -9.83 -11.10
CA ARG A 90 9.24 -9.62 -11.97
C ARG A 90 8.87 -8.78 -13.19
N LYS A 91 7.60 -8.78 -13.59
CA LYS A 91 7.10 -8.10 -14.80
C LYS A 91 6.05 -7.04 -14.51
N PHE A 92 5.37 -7.10 -13.37
CA PHE A 92 4.26 -6.20 -13.08
C PHE A 92 4.29 -5.62 -11.66
N LEU A 93 3.74 -4.41 -11.53
CA LEU A 93 3.33 -3.79 -10.28
C LEU A 93 1.80 -3.73 -10.28
N ALA A 94 1.15 -4.17 -9.21
CA ALA A 94 -0.32 -4.20 -9.11
C ALA A 94 -0.82 -3.69 -7.75
N PHE A 95 -2.00 -3.10 -7.73
CA PHE A 95 -2.70 -2.71 -6.50
C PHE A 95 -4.21 -2.70 -6.68
N GLN A 96 -4.92 -2.78 -5.56
CA GLN A 96 -6.37 -2.82 -5.50
C GLN A 96 -6.97 -1.41 -5.64
N ASP A 97 -8.02 -1.30 -6.45
CA ASP A 97 -8.90 -0.13 -6.56
C ASP A 97 -10.34 -0.64 -6.42
N SER A 98 -10.93 -0.50 -5.21
CA SER A 98 -12.22 -1.07 -4.88
C SER A 98 -13.14 -0.13 -4.08
N LYS A 99 -14.43 -0.39 -4.22
CA LYS A 99 -15.53 0.03 -3.34
C LYS A 99 -16.29 -1.24 -2.98
N GLN A 100 -16.08 -1.72 -1.75
CA GLN A 100 -16.64 -2.98 -1.25
C GLN A 100 -17.70 -2.70 -0.21
N TYR A 101 -18.79 -3.46 -0.23
CA TYR A 101 -19.85 -3.31 0.77
C TYR A 101 -19.40 -3.87 2.13
N VAL A 102 -19.76 -3.19 3.21
CA VAL A 102 -19.47 -3.59 4.58
C VAL A 102 -20.59 -4.50 5.07
N GLY A 103 -20.42 -5.79 4.84
CA GLY A 103 -21.34 -6.85 5.24
C GLY A 103 -21.52 -7.91 4.16
N THR A 104 -22.28 -8.95 4.45
CA THR A 104 -22.51 -10.03 3.49
C THR A 104 -23.69 -9.70 2.59
N LEU A 105 -23.40 -9.55 1.30
CA LEU A 105 -24.42 -9.33 0.28
C LEU A 105 -25.11 -10.65 -0.10
N LYS A 106 -26.46 -10.61 -0.16
CA LYS A 106 -27.28 -11.73 -0.67
C LYS A 106 -27.50 -11.66 -2.18
N GLU A 107 -27.27 -10.49 -2.77
CA GLU A 107 -27.44 -10.22 -4.20
C GLU A 107 -26.38 -9.22 -4.69
N LYS A 108 -26.21 -9.13 -6.01
CA LYS A 108 -25.20 -8.26 -6.61
C LYS A 108 -25.52 -6.79 -6.33
N ASP A 109 -24.57 -6.08 -5.72
CA ASP A 109 -24.65 -4.63 -5.57
C ASP A 109 -24.16 -3.94 -6.86
N LYS A 110 -24.91 -2.94 -7.32
CA LYS A 110 -24.60 -2.19 -8.55
C LYS A 110 -23.52 -1.12 -8.35
N GLU A 111 -23.28 -0.72 -7.11
CA GLU A 111 -22.30 0.29 -6.71
C GLU A 111 -20.95 -0.32 -6.35
N GLU A 112 -20.94 -1.62 -6.02
CA GLU A 112 -19.72 -2.34 -5.70
C GLU A 112 -18.82 -2.46 -6.93
N TYR A 113 -17.52 -2.25 -6.74
CA TYR A 113 -16.53 -2.64 -7.72
C TYR A 113 -15.27 -3.13 -7.04
N PHE A 114 -14.59 -4.05 -7.71
CA PHE A 114 -13.25 -4.48 -7.33
C PHE A 114 -12.42 -4.58 -8.59
N ARG A 115 -11.37 -3.76 -8.66
CA ARG A 115 -10.44 -3.75 -9.78
C ARG A 115 -9.01 -3.93 -9.29
N ILE A 116 -8.23 -4.66 -10.07
CA ILE A 116 -6.77 -4.56 -9.99
C ILE A 116 -6.35 -3.48 -10.99
N ARG A 117 -5.56 -2.51 -10.53
CA ARG A 117 -4.80 -1.61 -11.39
C ARG A 117 -3.36 -2.10 -11.44
N TYR A 118 -2.78 -2.20 -12.63
CA TYR A 118 -1.43 -2.73 -12.78
C TYR A 118 -0.65 -2.05 -13.90
N TYR A 119 0.67 -2.10 -13.76
CA TYR A 119 1.66 -1.52 -14.66
C TYR A 119 2.68 -2.59 -15.02
N LYS A 120 3.16 -2.57 -16.26
CA LYS A 120 4.25 -3.44 -16.69
C LYS A 120 5.57 -2.76 -16.35
N LEU A 121 6.48 -3.50 -15.72
CA LEU A 121 7.76 -2.96 -15.30
C LEU A 121 8.58 -2.48 -16.52
N GLY A 122 9.14 -1.27 -16.43
CA GLY A 122 9.83 -0.55 -17.50
C GLY A 122 8.92 0.17 -18.52
N GLN A 123 7.59 0.09 -18.37
CA GLN A 123 6.60 0.74 -19.24
C GLN A 123 5.48 1.43 -18.43
N GLU A 124 5.80 1.92 -17.23
CA GLU A 124 4.87 2.43 -16.23
C GLU A 124 4.45 3.88 -16.52
N GLN A 125 3.63 4.07 -17.55
CA GLN A 125 3.10 5.39 -17.92
C GLN A 125 1.56 5.42 -17.89
N GLY A 126 1.02 6.63 -17.66
CA GLY A 126 -0.43 6.88 -17.72
C GLY A 126 -1.19 6.34 -16.51
N ASP A 127 -2.48 6.03 -16.70
CA ASP A 127 -3.36 5.57 -15.62
C ASP A 127 -3.22 4.08 -15.29
N GLY A 128 -2.31 3.35 -15.94
CA GLY A 128 -2.16 1.91 -15.80
C GLY A 128 -3.31 1.11 -16.43
N GLN A 129 -3.15 -0.20 -16.49
CA GLN A 129 -4.19 -1.11 -16.97
C GLN A 129 -5.09 -1.55 -15.81
N THR A 130 -6.35 -1.88 -16.11
CA THR A 130 -7.29 -2.37 -15.10
C THR A 130 -7.89 -3.73 -15.49
N ILE A 131 -8.21 -4.53 -14.47
CA ILE A 131 -8.95 -5.78 -14.58
C ILE A 131 -10.11 -5.71 -13.60
N ASP A 132 -11.34 -5.93 -14.09
CA ASP A 132 -12.54 -6.01 -13.26
C ASP A 132 -12.62 -7.39 -12.61
N VAL A 133 -12.13 -7.50 -11.38
CA VAL A 133 -12.07 -8.76 -10.64
C VAL A 133 -13.46 -9.14 -10.14
N LEU A 134 -14.28 -8.17 -9.75
CA LEU A 134 -15.66 -8.43 -9.31
C LEU A 134 -16.42 -9.17 -10.42
N LYS A 135 -16.28 -8.74 -11.68
CA LYS A 135 -16.86 -9.44 -12.81
C LYS A 135 -16.32 -10.87 -12.96
N LEU A 136 -15.01 -11.07 -12.82
CA LEU A 136 -14.40 -12.41 -12.94
C LEU A 136 -14.92 -13.38 -11.87
N VAL A 137 -15.05 -12.95 -10.62
CA VAL A 137 -15.59 -13.83 -9.56
C VAL A 137 -17.08 -14.05 -9.70
N GLN A 138 -17.82 -13.07 -10.23
CA GLN A 138 -19.24 -13.23 -10.52
C GLN A 138 -19.50 -14.25 -11.62
N ASP A 139 -18.64 -14.29 -12.64
CA ASP A 139 -18.68 -15.33 -13.68
C ASP A 139 -18.33 -16.72 -13.12
N MET A 140 -17.65 -16.78 -11.96
CA MET A 140 -17.37 -18.00 -11.20
C MET A 140 -18.47 -18.38 -10.19
N GLY A 141 -19.54 -17.59 -10.07
CA GLY A 141 -20.68 -17.85 -9.20
C GLY A 141 -20.67 -17.14 -7.85
N TYR A 142 -19.69 -16.27 -7.57
CA TYR A 142 -19.68 -15.44 -6.36
C TYR A 142 -20.57 -14.20 -6.52
N VAL A 143 -21.12 -13.70 -5.42
CA VAL A 143 -21.95 -12.49 -5.44
C VAL A 143 -21.09 -11.22 -5.36
N SER A 144 -20.09 -11.23 -4.47
CA SER A 144 -19.26 -10.10 -4.04
C SER A 144 -17.87 -10.58 -3.61
N ILE A 145 -16.97 -9.65 -3.27
CA ILE A 145 -15.64 -9.90 -2.71
C ILE A 145 -15.58 -9.22 -1.33
N GLU A 146 -15.48 -10.01 -0.27
CA GLU A 146 -15.33 -9.54 1.12
C GLU A 146 -13.86 -9.33 1.50
N GLY A 147 -12.96 -10.10 0.87
CA GLY A 147 -11.52 -10.04 1.12
C GLY A 147 -10.78 -8.93 0.34
N GLU A 148 -9.49 -9.15 0.11
CA GLU A 148 -8.60 -8.15 -0.50
C GLU A 148 -7.54 -8.80 -1.41
N MET A 149 -6.87 -7.96 -2.19
CA MET A 149 -5.67 -8.34 -2.92
C MET A 149 -4.52 -8.59 -1.94
N ASP A 150 -3.83 -9.70 -2.09
CA ASP A 150 -2.60 -9.99 -1.34
C ASP A 150 -1.43 -9.18 -1.93
N ASN A 151 -0.45 -8.85 -1.09
CA ASN A 151 0.76 -8.13 -1.52
C ASN A 151 1.79 -9.06 -2.21
N LEU A 152 1.56 -10.37 -2.18
CA LEU A 152 2.41 -11.38 -2.81
C LEU A 152 1.87 -11.76 -4.20
N MET A 153 2.75 -11.72 -5.20
CA MET A 153 2.44 -12.19 -6.56
C MET A 153 2.88 -13.64 -6.77
N TYR A 154 2.29 -14.28 -7.77
CA TYR A 154 2.57 -15.68 -8.10
C TYR A 154 2.92 -15.84 -9.58
N SER A 155 3.65 -16.90 -9.92
CA SER A 155 3.99 -17.24 -11.31
C SER A 155 3.76 -18.71 -11.64
N ASP A 156 3.47 -18.96 -12.91
CA ASP A 156 3.52 -20.29 -13.52
C ASP A 156 4.77 -20.51 -14.40
N GLY A 157 5.74 -19.59 -14.32
CA GLY A 157 6.95 -19.53 -15.14
C GLY A 157 6.81 -18.69 -16.42
N LYS A 158 5.58 -18.39 -16.85
CA LYS A 158 5.31 -17.56 -18.03
C LYS A 158 4.62 -16.26 -17.66
N ASP A 159 3.49 -16.36 -16.97
CA ASP A 159 2.65 -15.26 -16.56
C ASP A 159 2.75 -15.01 -15.05
N GLU A 160 2.31 -13.82 -14.64
CA GLU A 160 2.25 -13.40 -13.24
C GLU A 160 0.80 -13.16 -12.83
N TYR A 161 0.53 -13.45 -11.57
CA TYR A 161 -0.81 -13.50 -11.01
C TYR A 161 -0.86 -12.69 -9.72
N ALA A 162 -1.89 -11.84 -9.61
CA ALA A 162 -2.27 -11.24 -8.33
C ALA A 162 -3.21 -12.19 -7.59
N LYS A 163 -2.94 -12.45 -6.31
CA LYS A 163 -3.82 -13.24 -5.45
C LYS A 163 -4.92 -12.34 -4.86
N ILE A 164 -6.16 -12.79 -4.94
CA ILE A 164 -7.32 -12.13 -4.33
C ILE A 164 -7.98 -13.11 -3.37
N ARG A 165 -8.16 -12.69 -2.13
CA ARG A 165 -9.04 -13.38 -1.18
C ARG A 165 -10.46 -12.92 -1.45
N ILE A 166 -11.34 -13.87 -1.76
CA ILE A 166 -12.75 -13.58 -1.98
C ILE A 166 -13.46 -13.45 -0.63
N ASN A 167 -13.20 -14.40 0.26
CA ASN A 167 -13.67 -14.46 1.64
C ASN A 167 -12.63 -15.25 2.47
N ASP A 168 -12.95 -15.64 3.71
CA ASP A 168 -12.02 -16.36 4.60
C ASP A 168 -11.58 -17.75 4.08
N ASN A 169 -12.34 -18.36 3.17
CA ASN A 169 -12.12 -19.73 2.70
C ASN A 169 -11.76 -19.83 1.21
N ASP A 170 -12.08 -18.81 0.42
CA ASP A 170 -11.94 -18.81 -1.03
C ASP A 170 -10.90 -17.78 -1.49
N GLU A 171 -9.99 -18.23 -2.35
CA GLU A 171 -9.02 -17.38 -3.03
C GLU A 171 -9.00 -17.66 -4.54
N ILE A 172 -8.63 -16.64 -5.31
CA ILE A 172 -8.37 -16.76 -6.74
C ILE A 172 -7.07 -16.06 -7.12
N TYR A 173 -6.57 -16.41 -8.29
CA TYR A 173 -5.35 -15.89 -8.87
C TYR A 173 -5.68 -15.28 -10.22
N VAL A 174 -5.47 -13.96 -10.35
CA VAL A 174 -5.79 -13.19 -11.55
C VAL A 174 -4.54 -12.99 -12.39
N ASN A 175 -4.51 -13.61 -13.57
CA ASN A 175 -3.41 -13.47 -14.54
C ASN A 175 -3.41 -12.06 -15.14
N LEU A 176 -2.31 -11.31 -14.96
CA LEU A 176 -2.22 -9.92 -15.41
C LEU A 176 -2.00 -9.77 -16.92
N THR A 177 -1.51 -10.82 -17.59
CA THR A 177 -1.35 -10.85 -19.05
C THR A 177 -2.69 -11.16 -19.74
N SER A 178 -3.32 -12.29 -19.38
CA SER A 178 -4.53 -12.80 -20.04
C SER A 178 -5.83 -12.23 -19.49
N LYS A 179 -5.78 -11.55 -18.32
CA LYS A 179 -6.93 -10.94 -17.62
C LYS A 179 -7.99 -11.96 -17.22
N LYS A 180 -7.58 -13.21 -16.96
CA LYS A 180 -8.43 -14.31 -16.50
C LYS A 180 -8.07 -14.72 -15.08
N ALA A 181 -9.04 -15.26 -14.35
CA ALA A 181 -8.83 -15.79 -13.01
C ALA A 181 -8.86 -17.32 -12.98
N THR A 182 -8.18 -17.90 -11.99
CA THR A 182 -8.18 -19.34 -11.68
C THR A 182 -8.22 -19.56 -10.17
N LYS A 183 -8.86 -20.65 -9.72
CA LYS A 183 -8.78 -21.10 -8.32
C LYS A 183 -7.50 -21.89 -8.03
N LYS A 184 -6.85 -22.40 -9.07
CA LYS A 184 -5.61 -23.16 -8.92
C LYS A 184 -4.45 -22.21 -8.68
N ARG A 185 -3.83 -22.31 -7.51
CA ARG A 185 -2.60 -21.58 -7.16
C ARG A 185 -1.50 -21.84 -8.20
N PRO A 186 -0.87 -20.79 -8.77
CA PRO A 186 0.32 -20.94 -9.60
C PRO A 186 1.47 -21.54 -8.79
N LYS A 187 2.43 -22.16 -9.49
CA LYS A 187 3.45 -23.01 -8.85
C LYS A 187 4.38 -22.24 -7.92
N GLU A 188 4.67 -20.99 -8.26
CA GLU A 188 5.71 -20.21 -7.60
C GLU A 188 5.10 -18.96 -6.97
N ALA A 189 5.52 -18.64 -5.75
CA ALA A 189 5.33 -17.31 -5.15
C ALA A 189 6.54 -16.44 -5.51
N ILE A 190 6.32 -15.25 -6.04
CA ILE A 190 7.39 -14.30 -6.35
C ILE A 190 7.71 -13.56 -5.07
N GLN A 191 8.85 -13.89 -4.46
CA GLN A 191 9.28 -13.30 -3.20
C GLN A 191 10.67 -12.69 -3.35
N PHE A 192 10.73 -11.36 -3.25
CA PHE A 192 11.98 -10.64 -3.14
C PHE A 192 12.49 -10.66 -1.69
N GLY A 193 13.81 -10.66 -1.52
CA GLY A 193 14.48 -10.72 -0.23
C GLY A 193 15.04 -12.10 0.06
N TYR A 194 15.06 -12.46 1.34
CA TYR A 194 15.67 -13.70 1.78
C TYR A 194 15.04 -14.94 1.14
N GLY A 195 15.89 -15.89 0.77
CA GLY A 195 15.49 -17.16 0.14
C GLY A 195 15.82 -18.38 1.00
N GLY A 196 15.24 -19.52 0.62
CA GLY A 196 15.45 -20.79 1.31
C GLY A 196 15.18 -20.68 2.81
N LEU A 197 16.13 -21.16 3.62
CA LEU A 197 16.00 -21.15 5.08
C LEU A 197 15.92 -19.73 5.66
N TYR A 198 16.53 -18.74 5.01
CA TYR A 198 16.59 -17.37 5.49
C TYR A 198 15.24 -16.62 5.42
N ARG A 199 14.21 -17.21 4.79
CA ARG A 199 12.86 -16.64 4.69
C ARG A 199 12.22 -16.33 6.05
N VAL A 200 12.69 -16.97 7.12
CA VAL A 200 12.19 -16.75 8.49
C VAL A 200 12.83 -15.58 9.22
N LEU A 201 13.81 -14.92 8.61
CA LEU A 201 14.48 -13.78 9.22
C LEU A 201 13.65 -12.51 9.08
N SER A 202 13.60 -11.74 10.16
CA SER A 202 13.12 -10.35 10.10
C SER A 202 14.03 -9.48 9.25
N SER A 203 13.60 -8.24 8.97
CA SER A 203 14.48 -7.26 8.32
C SER A 203 15.64 -6.87 9.27
N PRO A 204 16.84 -6.57 8.75
CA PRO A 204 17.99 -6.31 9.61
C PRO A 204 17.70 -5.11 10.51
N SER A 205 17.87 -5.31 11.82
CA SER A 205 17.95 -4.21 12.78
C SER A 205 19.39 -3.73 12.86
N PHE A 206 19.58 -2.42 12.99
CA PHE A 206 20.88 -1.78 13.00
C PHE A 206 20.85 -0.49 13.82
N LEU A 207 22.03 0.03 14.15
CA LEU A 207 22.20 1.36 14.72
C LEU A 207 22.82 2.29 13.67
N SER A 208 22.41 3.54 13.66
CA SER A 208 23.01 4.61 12.85
C SER A 208 22.86 5.90 13.62
N GLU A 209 23.96 6.39 14.19
CA GLU A 209 23.96 7.60 15.00
C GLU A 209 23.71 8.84 14.15
N LYS A 210 24.35 8.89 12.98
CA LYS A 210 24.31 10.06 12.10
C LYS A 210 22.98 10.22 11.37
N TYR A 211 22.27 9.12 11.11
CA TYR A 211 20.97 9.12 10.43
C TYR A 211 19.83 8.65 11.32
N TRP A 212 19.98 8.75 12.64
CA TRP A 212 19.02 8.27 13.63
C TRP A 212 17.56 8.70 13.37
N ASP A 213 17.36 9.97 12.99
CA ASP A 213 16.01 10.47 12.70
C ASP A 213 15.45 9.93 11.38
N ASP A 214 16.32 9.75 10.37
CA ASP A 214 15.89 9.24 9.08
C ASP A 214 15.64 7.73 9.13
N SER A 215 16.44 6.97 9.88
CA SER A 215 16.25 5.52 10.06
C SER A 215 14.93 5.21 10.75
N LYS A 216 14.47 6.07 11.67
CA LYS A 216 13.12 5.96 12.28
C LYS A 216 11.97 6.23 11.30
N ASN A 217 12.22 7.01 10.26
CA ASN A 217 11.21 7.34 9.24
C ASN A 217 11.22 6.35 8.08
N VAL A 218 12.21 5.46 8.02
CA VAL A 218 12.29 4.38 7.04
C VAL A 218 11.71 3.11 7.64
N THR A 219 10.78 2.48 6.92
CA THR A 219 10.34 1.11 7.20
C THR A 219 10.82 0.22 6.07
N ASN A 220 11.46 -0.90 6.38
CA ASN A 220 12.06 -1.84 5.43
C ASN A 220 11.40 -3.22 5.48
N TYR A 221 10.06 -3.29 5.41
CA TYR A 221 9.34 -4.55 5.54
C TYR A 221 8.47 -4.85 4.30
N PRO A 222 8.66 -6.01 3.63
CA PRO A 222 9.76 -7.01 3.78
C PRO A 222 11.16 -6.39 3.55
N PRO A 223 12.30 -7.07 3.82
CA PRO A 223 13.66 -6.48 3.82
C PRO A 223 14.06 -5.79 2.51
N THR A 224 13.30 -5.99 1.44
CA THR A 224 13.48 -5.42 0.11
C THR A 224 12.50 -4.29 -0.23
N LEU A 225 11.60 -3.91 0.68
CA LEU A 225 10.63 -2.84 0.49
C LEU A 225 10.85 -1.73 1.51
N PHE A 226 11.48 -0.67 1.04
CA PHE A 226 11.75 0.53 1.81
C PHE A 226 10.65 1.56 1.55
N SER A 227 10.09 2.10 2.62
CA SER A 227 9.16 3.22 2.57
C SER A 227 9.63 4.32 3.49
N TYR A 228 9.42 5.58 3.09
CA TYR A 228 9.75 6.75 3.90
C TYR A 228 8.48 7.48 4.30
N LYS A 229 8.23 7.52 5.61
CA LYS A 229 7.14 8.31 6.17
C LYS A 229 7.61 9.74 6.38
N LYS A 230 7.10 10.66 5.56
CA LYS A 230 7.29 12.10 5.80
C LYS A 230 6.54 12.48 7.08
N ASN A 231 7.26 12.86 8.12
CA ASN A 231 6.64 13.46 9.30
C ASN A 231 6.45 14.97 9.08
N ASP A 232 5.27 15.49 9.41
CA ASP A 232 4.93 16.93 9.34
C ASP A 232 5.86 17.84 10.17
N TYR A 233 6.64 17.27 11.08
CA TYR A 233 7.67 18.00 11.82
C TYR A 233 8.88 18.36 10.95
N GLN A 234 9.26 17.49 10.00
CA GLN A 234 10.41 17.74 9.13
C GLN A 234 10.11 18.75 8.01
N SER A 235 8.85 18.88 7.59
CA SER A 235 8.44 19.94 6.65
C SER A 235 8.48 21.34 7.26
N ARG A 236 8.61 21.46 8.59
CA ARG A 236 8.79 22.73 9.31
C ARG A 236 10.25 23.06 9.62
N LEU A 237 11.16 22.10 9.46
CA LEU A 237 12.59 22.29 9.72
C LEU A 237 13.36 22.81 8.48
N THR A 238 12.70 22.94 7.32
CA THR A 238 13.31 23.55 6.13
C THR A 238 13.42 25.08 6.20
N ASP A 239 12.84 25.73 7.23
CA ASP A 239 12.84 27.20 7.36
C ASP A 239 13.41 27.73 8.70
N GLY A 240 14.17 26.93 9.45
CA GLY A 240 14.67 27.36 10.77
C GLY A 240 16.18 27.18 10.93
N ASP A 241 16.91 28.29 10.94
CA ASP A 241 18.25 28.42 11.52
C ASP A 241 18.28 27.76 12.91
N SER A 242 18.81 26.53 13.02
CA SER A 242 19.18 25.95 14.32
C SER A 242 20.69 25.76 14.37
N ASP A 243 21.31 26.63 15.17
CA ASP A 243 22.72 26.74 15.50
C ASP A 243 23.15 25.59 16.45
N ASP A 244 22.88 24.34 16.09
CA ASP A 244 23.33 23.15 16.83
C ASP A 244 24.44 22.43 16.03
N SER A 245 25.61 22.32 16.65
CA SER A 245 26.89 21.99 16.02
C SER A 245 27.07 20.51 15.66
N ALA A 246 26.06 19.87 15.10
CA ALA A 246 26.17 18.60 14.38
C ALA A 246 25.46 18.75 13.04
N ARG A 247 26.20 19.22 12.01
CA ARG A 247 25.69 19.24 10.64
C ARG A 247 25.22 17.83 10.30
N LYS A 248 23.91 17.67 10.05
CA LYS A 248 23.33 16.44 9.54
C LYS A 248 24.15 16.02 8.31
N PRO A 249 24.56 14.75 8.19
CA PRO A 249 25.31 14.33 7.01
C PRO A 249 24.46 14.56 5.77
N GLU A 250 25.14 14.75 4.64
CA GLU A 250 24.48 14.71 3.36
C GLU A 250 23.84 13.32 3.17
N ASP A 251 22.58 13.30 2.73
CA ASP A 251 21.87 12.07 2.48
C ASP A 251 22.64 11.19 1.51
N SER A 252 22.69 9.89 1.78
CA SER A 252 23.11 8.93 0.76
C SER A 252 22.22 9.07 -0.47
N ARG A 253 22.72 8.63 -1.62
CA ARG A 253 21.97 8.70 -2.87
C ARG A 253 20.65 7.93 -2.78
N LEU A 254 20.66 6.72 -2.20
CA LEU A 254 19.44 5.92 -2.05
C LEU A 254 18.46 6.55 -1.06
N LEU A 255 18.95 7.12 0.06
CA LEU A 255 18.09 7.83 1.00
C LEU A 255 17.44 9.06 0.36
N SER A 256 18.19 9.81 -0.43
CA SER A 256 17.68 10.95 -1.21
C SER A 256 16.59 10.53 -2.19
N ILE A 257 16.81 9.44 -2.93
CA ILE A 257 15.81 8.88 -3.86
C ILE A 257 14.57 8.43 -3.07
N LEU A 258 14.75 7.71 -1.96
CA LEU A 258 13.65 7.22 -1.14
C LEU A 258 12.81 8.37 -0.57
N LYS A 259 13.43 9.43 -0.05
CA LYS A 259 12.71 10.63 0.43
C LYS A 259 11.93 11.33 -0.68
N LYS A 260 12.50 11.35 -1.89
CA LYS A 260 11.86 11.94 -3.08
C LYS A 260 10.67 11.12 -3.56
N PHE A 261 10.83 9.81 -3.67
CA PHE A 261 9.84 8.95 -4.30
C PHE A 261 8.80 8.40 -3.31
N GLY A 262 9.22 8.12 -2.08
CA GLY A 262 8.40 7.54 -1.01
C GLY A 262 8.65 6.04 -0.82
N TYR A 263 8.88 5.30 -1.91
CA TYR A 263 9.13 3.86 -1.86
C TYR A 263 10.31 3.45 -2.75
N ILE A 264 11.09 2.48 -2.29
CA ILE A 264 12.06 1.73 -3.09
C ILE A 264 11.79 0.24 -2.89
N VAL A 265 11.75 -0.50 -4.01
CA VAL A 265 11.64 -1.96 -4.02
C VAL A 265 12.92 -2.53 -4.62
N VAL A 266 13.54 -3.44 -3.89
CA VAL A 266 14.70 -4.23 -4.33
C VAL A 266 14.19 -5.53 -4.94
N LEU A 267 14.50 -5.75 -6.21
CA LEU A 267 14.05 -6.87 -7.03
C LEU A 267 15.02 -8.06 -6.97
N GLU A 268 15.64 -8.26 -5.80
CA GLU A 268 16.60 -9.33 -5.56
C GLU A 268 15.90 -10.53 -4.92
N GLU A 269 16.07 -11.71 -5.48
CA GLU A 269 15.52 -12.96 -4.94
C GLU A 269 16.63 -13.80 -4.32
N ASN A 270 16.32 -14.50 -3.23
CA ASN A 270 17.30 -15.31 -2.49
C ASN A 270 18.50 -14.50 -1.96
N MET A 271 18.22 -13.29 -1.49
CA MET A 271 19.21 -12.37 -0.92
C MET A 271 19.99 -13.06 0.22
N PRO A 272 21.34 -13.07 0.15
CA PRO A 272 22.20 -13.44 1.28
C PRO A 272 22.10 -12.47 2.46
N LEU A 273 22.46 -12.93 3.66
CA LEU A 273 22.48 -12.08 4.86
C LEU A 273 23.44 -10.88 4.70
N ASN A 274 24.59 -11.09 4.08
CA ASN A 274 25.58 -10.03 3.87
C ASN A 274 25.10 -8.93 2.91
N ASP A 275 24.23 -9.30 1.97
CA ASP A 275 23.69 -8.37 0.99
C ASP A 275 22.67 -7.43 1.63
N SER A 276 21.91 -7.89 2.63
CA SER A 276 21.02 -7.00 3.39
C SER A 276 21.77 -6.00 4.27
N ILE A 277 22.95 -6.37 4.78
CA ILE A 277 23.87 -5.43 5.46
C ILE A 277 24.35 -4.37 4.47
N THR A 278 24.84 -4.81 3.31
CA THR A 278 25.36 -3.93 2.25
C THR A 278 24.29 -2.94 1.80
N LEU A 279 23.09 -3.45 1.49
CA LEU A 279 21.93 -2.65 1.13
C LEU A 279 21.57 -1.63 2.20
N THR A 280 21.53 -2.03 3.48
CA THR A 280 21.25 -1.09 4.58
C THR A 280 22.29 0.03 4.64
N LYS A 281 23.57 -0.30 4.44
CA LYS A 281 24.67 0.68 4.41
C LYS A 281 24.59 1.61 3.20
N MET A 282 24.00 1.19 2.09
CA MET A 282 23.74 2.10 0.96
C MET A 282 22.74 3.20 1.31
N PHE A 283 21.79 2.95 2.22
CA PHE A 283 20.91 3.97 2.79
C PHE A 283 21.60 4.76 3.90
N PHE A 284 22.28 4.06 4.80
CA PHE A 284 22.87 4.59 6.04
C PHE A 284 24.34 4.17 6.15
N PRO A 285 25.29 4.93 5.57
CA PRO A 285 26.69 4.50 5.48
C PRO A 285 27.41 4.22 6.81
N ASP A 286 26.94 4.81 7.91
CA ASP A 286 27.46 4.56 9.26
C ASP A 286 26.74 3.42 10.00
N ALA A 287 25.82 2.71 9.33
CA ALA A 287 25.06 1.66 9.98
C ALA A 287 25.96 0.54 10.51
N ASP A 288 25.73 0.16 11.76
CA ASP A 288 26.47 -0.85 12.48
C ASP A 288 25.56 -1.67 13.42
N TYR A 289 26.18 -2.58 14.18
CA TYR A 289 25.50 -3.48 15.13
C TYR A 289 24.29 -4.24 14.55
N PHE A 290 24.48 -4.87 13.39
CA PHE A 290 23.43 -5.64 12.73
C PHE A 290 22.97 -6.86 13.54
N TYR A 291 21.66 -7.07 13.57
CA TYR A 291 21.05 -8.30 14.09
C TYR A 291 19.70 -8.60 13.43
N TRP A 292 19.28 -9.85 13.55
CA TRP A 292 18.00 -10.35 13.04
C TRP A 292 17.29 -11.15 14.13
N SER A 293 15.97 -11.14 14.11
CA SER A 293 15.13 -11.99 14.95
C SER A 293 14.59 -13.18 14.16
N ILE A 294 14.42 -14.29 14.87
CA ILE A 294 13.83 -15.53 14.37
C ILE A 294 12.69 -15.91 15.31
N ASP A 295 11.50 -16.10 14.76
CA ASP A 295 10.33 -16.49 15.54
C ASP A 295 10.48 -17.90 16.13
N LYS A 296 9.89 -18.08 17.32
CA LYS A 296 10.00 -19.29 18.16
C LYS A 296 9.64 -20.61 17.48
N GLU A 297 8.81 -20.58 16.44
CA GLU A 297 8.40 -21.78 15.69
C GLU A 297 9.51 -22.34 14.80
N TYR A 298 10.48 -21.50 14.44
CA TYR A 298 11.61 -21.84 13.57
C TYR A 298 12.91 -22.06 14.33
N THR A 299 12.91 -21.97 15.66
CA THR A 299 14.10 -22.17 16.49
C THR A 299 14.10 -23.54 17.17
N LYS A 300 15.29 -24.10 17.40
CA LYS A 300 15.47 -25.36 18.16
C LYS A 300 15.07 -25.19 19.64
N SER A 301 15.20 -23.98 20.18
CA SER A 301 14.90 -23.66 21.58
C SER A 301 13.40 -23.49 21.85
N GLY A 302 12.58 -23.28 20.82
CA GLY A 302 11.16 -22.97 20.97
C GLY A 302 10.91 -21.57 21.53
N LYS A 303 11.90 -20.66 21.44
CA LYS A 303 11.85 -19.25 21.85
C LYS A 303 12.31 -18.36 20.71
N GLU A 304 11.93 -17.09 20.75
CA GLU A 304 12.48 -16.10 19.83
C GLU A 304 14.00 -15.97 20.07
N GLU A 305 14.78 -16.02 19.00
CA GLU A 305 16.24 -15.94 19.04
C GLU A 305 16.72 -14.74 18.23
N ILE A 306 17.79 -14.10 18.70
CA ILE A 306 18.46 -13.02 17.98
C ILE A 306 19.81 -13.53 17.48
N ILE A 307 20.08 -13.30 16.20
CA ILE A 307 21.35 -13.66 15.57
C ILE A 307 22.06 -12.41 15.04
N ARG A 308 23.37 -12.53 14.87
CA ARG A 308 24.27 -11.51 14.32
C ARG A 308 25.11 -12.05 13.18
N THR A 309 25.23 -13.37 13.04
CA THR A 309 25.99 -14.00 11.97
C THR A 309 25.26 -15.21 11.37
N GLU A 310 25.71 -15.63 10.20
CA GLU A 310 25.20 -16.83 9.53
C GLU A 310 25.50 -18.12 10.32
N GLU A 311 26.62 -18.16 11.05
CA GLU A 311 26.97 -19.29 11.92
C GLU A 311 26.01 -19.41 13.09
N GLU A 312 25.63 -18.28 13.70
CA GLU A 312 24.62 -18.25 14.76
C GLU A 312 23.26 -18.72 14.23
N PHE A 313 22.87 -18.28 13.04
CA PHE A 313 21.66 -18.75 12.36
C PHE A 313 21.62 -20.28 12.26
N LYS A 314 22.66 -20.89 11.68
CA LYS A 314 22.73 -22.36 11.49
C LYS A 314 22.69 -23.13 12.81
N GLN A 315 23.19 -22.54 13.90
CA GLN A 315 23.14 -23.17 15.22
C GLN A 315 21.73 -23.20 15.81
N VAL A 316 20.94 -22.14 15.61
CA VAL A 316 19.64 -21.97 16.28
C VAL A 316 18.44 -22.46 15.50
N ILE A 317 18.52 -22.56 14.17
CA ILE A 317 17.35 -22.87 13.33
C ILE A 317 16.90 -24.33 13.37
N LYS A 318 15.59 -24.54 13.27
CA LYS A 318 14.96 -25.83 13.07
C LYS A 318 14.57 -25.97 11.59
N GLU A 319 15.52 -26.42 10.77
CA GLU A 319 15.36 -26.53 9.31
C GLU A 319 14.08 -27.26 8.89
N GLU A 320 13.76 -28.39 9.54
CA GLU A 320 12.55 -29.18 9.25
C GLU A 320 11.24 -28.37 9.40
N ALA A 321 11.19 -27.38 10.31
CA ALA A 321 10.02 -26.52 10.45
C ALA A 321 9.88 -25.57 9.26
N ILE A 322 10.99 -25.00 8.82
CA ILE A 322 11.07 -24.05 7.71
C ILE A 322 10.73 -24.77 6.40
N GLU A 323 11.38 -25.90 6.14
CA GLU A 323 11.12 -26.72 4.96
C GLU A 323 9.68 -27.21 4.90
N LYS A 324 9.04 -27.48 6.04
CA LYS A 324 7.63 -27.88 6.08
C LYS A 324 6.68 -26.75 5.69
N GLU A 325 7.00 -25.52 6.09
CA GLU A 325 6.16 -24.35 5.83
C GLU A 325 6.33 -23.81 4.41
N PHE A 326 7.58 -23.67 3.98
CA PHE A 326 7.93 -23.14 2.67
C PHE A 326 8.15 -24.25 1.64
N LYS A 327 7.39 -25.35 1.72
CA LYS A 327 7.40 -26.38 0.65
C LYS A 327 6.98 -25.72 -0.67
N ASP A 328 7.98 -25.49 -1.52
CA ASP A 328 7.79 -25.15 -2.92
C ASP A 328 7.21 -26.35 -3.71
#